data_AF-A0A4U2YAN2-F1
#
_entry.id   AF-A0A4U2YAN2-F1
#
_cell.length_a   1.000
_cell.length_b   1.000
_cell.length_c   1.000
_cell.angle_alpha   90.00
_cell.angle_beta   90.00
_cell.angle_gamma   90.00
#
_symmetry.space_group_name_H-M   'P 1'
#
loop_
_entity.id
_entity.type
_entity.pdbx_description
1 polymer ?
#
loop_
_entity_poly.entity_id
_entity_poly.type
_entity_poly.pdbx_seq_one_letter_code
_entity_poly.pdbx_strand_id
1 'polypeptide(L)'
;MKYTPIEIPLDKLILDHLNPRFVNIPNPDEEGIKEYLIEYEEVLTIAKGINEDEGLIPGERIIVCKENEKYIVLEGNRRICACKLLIGLLMTDGKLPKVKKNTADNIANIYVDLVDSRDRFNLPYTGDILKVLDSGPLKQSYIFLQDAFKKVRI
;
A
#
# COMPACT_ATOMS: atom_id res chain seq x y z
N MET A 1 -17.32 1.94 7.23
CA MET A 1 -16.00 2.53 7.47
C MET A 1 -16.03 3.97 6.95
N LYS A 2 -15.56 4.96 7.72
CA LYS A 2 -15.53 6.35 7.23
C LYS A 2 -14.26 6.53 6.40
N TYR A 3 -14.42 7.01 5.18
CA TYR A 3 -13.32 7.44 4.32
C TYR A 3 -13.36 8.96 4.26
N THR A 4 -12.21 9.60 4.46
CA THR A 4 -12.08 11.06 4.32
C THR A 4 -11.17 11.34 3.13
N PRO A 5 -11.73 11.81 2.00
CA PRO A 5 -10.93 12.17 0.83
C PRO A 5 -10.02 13.35 1.18
N ILE A 6 -8.72 13.19 0.95
CA ILE A 6 -7.71 14.25 1.11
C ILE A 6 -6.68 14.14 -0.01
N GLU A 7 -6.02 15.25 -0.30
CA GLU A 7 -4.90 15.31 -1.24
C GLU A 7 -3.58 15.33 -0.45
N ILE A 8 -2.64 14.46 -0.81
CA ILE A 8 -1.35 14.32 -0.12
C ILE A 8 -0.21 14.39 -1.15
N PRO A 9 0.86 15.17 -0.90
CA PRO A 9 2.05 15.15 -1.73
C PRO A 9 2.66 13.74 -1.81
N LEU A 10 3.08 13.33 -3.01
CA LEU A 10 3.57 11.97 -3.25
C LEU A 10 4.79 11.60 -2.39
N ASP A 11 5.64 12.57 -2.03
CA ASP A 11 6.80 12.38 -1.15
C ASP A 11 6.42 12.08 0.31
N LYS A 12 5.18 12.36 0.73
CA LYS A 12 4.67 12.07 2.09
C LYS A 12 4.01 10.70 2.21
N LEU A 13 3.73 10.03 1.10
CA LEU A 13 3.15 8.69 1.09
C LEU A 13 4.26 7.66 1.28
N ILE A 14 4.06 6.72 2.21
CA ILE A 14 5.04 5.68 2.55
C ILE A 14 4.47 4.31 2.17
N LEU A 15 5.29 3.51 1.50
CA LEU A 15 4.94 2.13 1.14
C LEU A 15 4.77 1.29 2.41
N ASP A 16 3.76 0.44 2.41
CA ASP A 16 3.36 -0.32 3.59
C ASP A 16 4.21 -1.58 3.81
N HIS A 17 5.25 -1.49 4.63
CA HIS A 17 6.10 -2.64 4.99
C HIS A 17 5.37 -3.77 5.73
N LEU A 18 4.19 -3.51 6.30
CA LEU A 18 3.37 -4.51 6.99
C LEU A 18 2.29 -5.10 6.06
N ASN A 19 2.36 -4.84 4.76
CA ASN A 19 1.38 -5.40 3.83
C ASN A 19 1.49 -6.94 3.84
N PRO A 20 0.42 -7.69 4.13
CA PRO A 20 0.48 -9.15 4.23
C PRO A 20 0.82 -9.83 2.91
N ARG A 21 0.77 -9.11 1.78
CA ARG A 21 1.25 -9.62 0.47
C ARG A 21 2.77 -9.78 0.42
N PHE A 22 3.51 -9.03 1.23
CA PHE A 22 4.96 -9.07 1.27
C PHE A 22 5.45 -10.24 2.11
N VAL A 23 5.72 -11.37 1.43
CA VAL A 23 6.20 -12.60 2.07
C VAL A 23 7.72 -12.68 1.91
N ASN A 24 8.45 -12.86 3.01
CA ASN A 24 9.90 -13.10 3.05
C ASN A 24 10.79 -12.01 2.42
N ILE A 25 10.42 -10.73 2.52
CA ILE A 25 11.34 -9.64 2.15
C ILE A 25 12.50 -9.60 3.17
N PRO A 26 13.77 -9.72 2.75
CA PRO A 26 14.92 -9.74 3.67
C PRO A 26 15.01 -8.48 4.53
N ASN A 27 14.72 -7.32 3.92
CA ASN A 27 14.66 -6.01 4.57
C ASN A 27 13.32 -5.35 4.24
N PRO A 28 12.37 -5.26 5.19
CA PRO A 28 11.06 -4.63 4.97
C PRO A 28 11.15 -3.09 5.11
N ASP A 29 12.16 -2.47 4.48
CA ASP A 29 12.23 -1.02 4.33
C ASP A 29 11.65 -0.60 2.96
N GLU A 30 11.61 0.70 2.69
CA GLU A 30 11.04 1.21 1.45
C GLU A 30 11.78 0.70 0.20
N GLU A 31 13.07 0.43 0.32
CA GLU A 31 13.91 -0.08 -0.76
C GLU A 31 13.59 -1.56 -1.05
N GLY A 32 13.55 -2.41 -0.03
CA GLY A 32 13.21 -3.82 -0.18
C GLY A 32 11.78 -4.04 -0.64
N ILE A 33 10.83 -3.19 -0.22
CA ILE A 33 9.46 -3.21 -0.77
C ILE A 33 9.48 -2.84 -2.24
N LYS A 34 10.19 -1.78 -2.62
CA LYS A 34 10.30 -1.35 -4.02
C LYS A 34 10.90 -2.45 -4.88
N GLU A 35 11.99 -3.09 -4.46
CA GLU A 35 12.61 -4.23 -5.17
C GLU A 35 11.62 -5.37 -5.34
N TYR A 36 10.94 -5.78 -4.27
CA TYR A 36 9.91 -6.81 -4.33
C TYR A 36 8.80 -6.44 -5.34
N LEU A 37 8.33 -5.20 -5.32
CA LEU A 37 7.28 -4.73 -6.21
C LEU A 37 7.72 -4.69 -7.69
N ILE A 38 8.99 -4.42 -7.94
CA ILE A 38 9.57 -4.46 -9.29
C ILE A 38 9.67 -5.91 -9.78
N GLU A 39 10.15 -6.81 -8.92
CA GLU A 39 10.44 -8.20 -9.29
C GLU A 39 9.18 -9.05 -9.44
N TYR A 40 8.20 -8.88 -8.55
CA TYR A 40 7.07 -9.81 -8.43
C TYR A 40 5.71 -9.22 -8.81
N GLU A 41 5.59 -7.90 -8.93
CA GLU A 41 4.30 -7.19 -9.02
C GLU A 41 4.19 -6.26 -10.23
N GLU A 42 5.07 -6.42 -11.22
CA GLU A 42 5.06 -5.74 -12.52
C GLU A 42 4.94 -4.20 -12.44
N VAL A 43 5.51 -3.57 -11.41
CA VAL A 43 5.39 -2.12 -11.18
C VAL A 43 5.89 -1.27 -12.37
N LEU A 44 6.88 -1.74 -13.13
CA LEU A 44 7.38 -1.02 -14.30
C LEU A 44 6.32 -0.93 -15.41
N THR A 45 5.47 -1.96 -15.55
CA THR A 45 4.31 -1.94 -16.47
C THR A 45 3.27 -0.93 -16.01
N ILE A 46 3.00 -0.85 -14.71
CA ILE A 46 2.11 0.16 -14.13
C ILE A 46 2.66 1.57 -14.36
N ALA A 47 3.96 1.79 -14.17
CA ALA A 47 4.61 3.08 -14.44
C ALA A 47 4.46 3.48 -15.91
N LYS A 48 4.57 2.53 -16.84
CA LYS A 48 4.31 2.78 -18.26
C LYS A 48 2.86 3.23 -18.51
N GLY A 49 1.87 2.52 -17.96
CA GLY A 49 0.46 2.88 -18.10
C GLY A 49 0.13 4.26 -17.53
N ILE A 50 0.58 4.55 -16.29
CA ILE A 50 0.41 5.87 -15.66
C ILE A 50 0.99 6.99 -16.54
N ASN A 51 2.16 6.77 -17.14
CA ASN A 51 2.77 7.75 -18.01
C ASN A 51 2.09 7.86 -19.39
N GLU A 52 1.49 6.77 -19.89
CA GLU A 52 0.69 6.78 -21.11
C GLU A 52 -0.60 7.59 -20.91
N ASP A 53 -1.26 7.41 -19.77
CA ASP A 53 -2.50 8.09 -19.38
C ASP A 53 -2.28 9.50 -18.79
N GLU A 54 -1.01 9.91 -18.62
CA GLU A 54 -0.62 11.18 -18.00
C GLU A 54 -1.11 11.35 -16.56
N GLY A 55 -1.35 10.25 -15.84
CA GLY A 55 -1.84 10.27 -14.46
C GLY A 55 -2.37 8.93 -13.98
N LEU A 56 -2.94 8.93 -12.77
CA LEU A 56 -3.67 7.78 -12.24
C LEU A 56 -5.07 7.68 -12.88
N ILE A 57 -5.55 6.45 -13.10
CA ILE A 57 -6.86 6.20 -13.68
C ILE A 57 -7.96 6.62 -12.69
N PRO A 58 -8.96 7.42 -13.12
CA PRO A 58 -10.10 7.77 -12.28
C PRO A 58 -10.85 6.53 -11.77
N GLY A 59 -11.19 6.52 -10.48
CA GLY A 59 -11.95 5.43 -9.86
C GLY A 59 -11.08 4.38 -9.15
N GLU A 60 -9.78 4.30 -9.46
CA GLU A 60 -8.86 3.49 -8.69
C GLU A 60 -8.43 4.26 -7.42
N ARG A 61 -9.12 4.04 -6.31
CA ARG A 61 -8.82 4.71 -5.04
C ARG A 61 -7.41 4.34 -4.53
N ILE A 62 -6.81 5.22 -3.75
CA ILE A 62 -5.63 4.94 -2.92
C ILE A 62 -6.09 5.09 -1.48
N ILE A 63 -5.83 4.09 -0.63
CA ILE A 63 -6.28 4.10 0.76
C ILE A 63 -5.08 4.25 1.68
N VAL A 64 -5.18 5.18 2.62
CA VAL A 64 -4.09 5.57 3.50
C VAL A 64 -4.57 5.60 4.95
N CYS A 65 -3.74 5.17 5.89
CA CYS A 65 -3.90 5.52 7.31
C CYS A 65 -2.79 6.47 7.76
N LYS A 66 -3.03 7.18 8.87
CA LYS A 66 -1.99 7.95 9.55
C LYS A 66 -1.43 7.14 10.73
N GLU A 67 -0.14 6.82 10.71
CA GLU A 67 0.58 6.09 11.75
C GLU A 67 1.82 6.90 12.15
N ASN A 68 1.98 7.26 13.43
CA ASN A 68 3.12 8.04 13.93
C ASN A 68 3.42 9.30 13.08
N GLU A 69 2.39 10.09 12.78
CA GLU A 69 2.46 11.29 11.93
C GLU A 69 2.86 11.05 10.46
N LYS A 70 2.90 9.79 10.00
CA LYS A 70 3.21 9.41 8.63
C LYS A 70 1.99 8.82 7.92
N TYR A 71 1.92 9.01 6.61
CA TYR A 71 0.84 8.49 5.77
C TYR A 71 1.24 7.17 5.13
N ILE A 72 0.65 6.06 5.59
CA ILE A 72 0.98 4.71 5.14
C ILE A 72 -0.04 4.21 4.13
N VAL A 73 0.44 3.73 2.97
CA VAL A 73 -0.40 3.29 1.84
C VAL A 73 -0.89 1.86 2.07
N LEU A 74 -2.12 1.71 2.54
CA LEU A 74 -2.74 0.40 2.80
C LEU A 74 -3.20 -0.29 1.49
N GLU A 75 -3.68 0.50 0.53
CA GLU A 75 -4.14 0.02 -0.78
C GLU A 75 -3.58 0.93 -1.88
N GLY A 76 -3.07 0.34 -2.96
CA GLY A 76 -2.40 1.06 -4.04
C GLY A 76 -0.88 1.13 -3.98
N ASN A 77 -0.20 0.30 -3.17
CA ASN A 77 1.27 0.27 -3.06
C ASN A 77 2.00 0.25 -4.42
N ARG A 78 1.54 -0.59 -5.36
CA ARG A 78 2.10 -0.67 -6.72
C ARG A 78 2.03 0.65 -7.49
N ARG A 79 0.90 1.35 -7.38
CA ARG A 79 0.63 2.61 -8.08
C ARG A 79 1.47 3.73 -7.48
N ILE A 80 1.55 3.81 -6.14
CA ILE A 80 2.43 4.77 -5.47
C ILE A 80 3.91 4.51 -5.76
N CYS A 81 4.35 3.25 -5.73
CA CYS A 81 5.71 2.88 -6.10
C CYS A 81 6.02 3.30 -7.55
N ALA A 82 5.13 3.00 -8.50
CA ALA A 82 5.25 3.42 -9.89
C ALA A 82 5.35 4.95 -10.04
N CYS A 83 4.49 5.72 -9.35
CA CYS A 83 4.55 7.17 -9.37
C CYS A 83 5.90 7.69 -8.82
N LYS A 84 6.36 7.14 -7.70
CA LYS A 84 7.66 7.51 -7.11
C LYS A 84 8.84 7.22 -8.04
N LEU A 85 8.81 6.07 -8.74
CA LEU A 85 9.82 5.73 -9.76
C LEU A 85 9.81 6.72 -10.93
N LEU A 86 8.63 7.09 -11.44
CA LEU A 86 8.49 8.01 -12.56
C LEU A 86 9.13 9.38 -12.26
N ILE A 87 8.92 9.93 -11.06
CA ILE A 87 9.45 11.26 -10.72
C ILE A 87 10.82 11.22 -10.01
N GLY A 88 11.44 10.05 -9.89
CA GLY A 88 12.78 9.88 -9.32
C GLY A 88 12.85 10.00 -7.78
N LEU A 89 11.73 9.80 -7.07
CA LEU A 89 11.73 9.64 -5.62
C LEU A 89 12.24 8.25 -5.19
N LEU A 90 12.14 7.27 -6.09
CA LEU A 90 12.74 5.94 -5.96
C LEU A 90 13.55 5.65 -7.23
N MET A 91 14.63 4.90 -7.07
CA MET A 91 15.54 4.55 -8.16
C MET A 91 15.39 3.09 -8.56
N THR A 92 15.62 2.78 -9.83
CA THR A 92 15.62 1.40 -10.35
C THR A 92 16.59 1.29 -11.52
N ASP A 93 17.19 0.12 -11.69
CA ASP A 93 17.92 -0.26 -12.91
C ASP A 93 16.98 -0.70 -14.03
N GLY A 94 15.70 -0.90 -13.71
CA GLY A 94 14.65 -1.23 -14.66
C GLY A 94 14.38 -0.11 -15.65
N LYS A 95 13.95 -0.47 -16.86
CA LYS A 95 13.65 0.52 -17.91
C LYS A 95 12.34 1.26 -17.63
N LEU A 96 12.44 2.53 -17.27
CA LEU A 96 11.30 3.44 -17.17
C LEU A 96 11.03 4.18 -18.50
N PRO A 97 9.78 4.57 -18.78
CA PRO A 97 9.49 5.44 -19.91
C PRO A 97 10.04 6.86 -19.68
N LYS A 98 10.22 7.62 -20.76
CA LYS A 98 10.42 9.06 -20.64
C LYS A 98 9.13 9.70 -20.12
N VAL A 99 9.20 10.35 -18.96
CA VAL A 99 8.05 11.00 -18.32
C VAL A 99 7.51 12.09 -19.23
N LYS A 100 6.20 12.06 -19.51
CA LYS A 100 5.54 13.14 -20.25
C LYS A 100 5.36 14.36 -19.35
N LYS A 101 5.28 15.54 -19.97
CA LYS A 101 5.24 16.82 -19.27
C LYS A 101 4.15 16.87 -18.18
N ASN A 102 2.93 16.47 -18.53
CA ASN A 102 1.80 16.55 -17.61
C ASN A 102 1.81 15.45 -16.55
N THR A 103 2.44 14.29 -16.82
CA THR A 103 2.46 13.15 -15.89
C THR A 103 3.03 13.56 -14.54
N ALA A 104 4.18 14.24 -14.53
CA ALA A 104 4.85 14.62 -13.28
C ALA A 104 3.99 15.55 -12.42
N ASP A 105 3.36 16.55 -13.06
CA ASP A 105 2.49 17.52 -12.38
C ASP A 105 1.22 16.82 -11.83
N ASN A 106 0.62 15.93 -12.62
CA ASN A 106 -0.61 15.22 -12.28
C ASN A 106 -0.45 14.17 -11.18
N ILE A 107 0.78 13.70 -10.91
CA ILE A 107 1.06 12.72 -9.84
C ILE A 107 1.86 13.32 -8.68
N ALA A 108 2.14 14.63 -8.69
CA ALA A 108 2.84 15.31 -7.60
C ALA A 108 2.02 15.28 -6.29
N ASN A 109 0.70 15.35 -6.42
CA ASN A 109 -0.25 15.24 -5.32
C ASN A 109 -1.27 14.15 -5.64
N ILE A 110 -1.54 13.27 -4.67
CA ILE A 110 -2.40 12.11 -4.86
C ILE A 110 -3.66 12.28 -4.03
N TYR A 111 -4.81 12.12 -4.68
CA TYR A 111 -6.10 11.97 -4.01
C TYR A 111 -6.16 10.60 -3.34
N VAL A 112 -6.31 10.60 -2.02
CA VAL A 112 -6.39 9.38 -1.20
C VAL A 112 -7.63 9.40 -0.33
N ASP A 113 -8.10 8.22 0.04
CA ASP A 113 -9.10 8.03 1.07
C ASP A 113 -8.40 7.72 2.40
N LEU A 114 -8.43 8.70 3.32
CA LEU A 114 -7.90 8.52 4.67
C LEU A 114 -8.86 7.69 5.51
N VAL A 115 -8.31 6.67 6.16
CA VAL A 115 -9.00 5.81 7.12
C VAL A 115 -8.46 5.98 8.54
N ASP A 116 -9.31 5.71 9.53
CA ASP A 116 -8.98 5.90 10.95
C ASP A 116 -7.77 5.05 11.39
N SER A 117 -7.66 3.81 10.91
CA SER A 117 -6.58 2.88 11.27
C SER A 117 -6.48 1.72 10.30
N ARG A 118 -5.28 1.13 10.23
CA ARG A 118 -5.01 -0.15 9.55
C ARG A 118 -5.90 -1.28 10.07
N ASP A 119 -6.08 -1.39 11.38
CA ASP A 119 -6.91 -2.44 11.97
C ASP A 119 -8.34 -2.37 11.42
N ARG A 120 -8.93 -1.17 11.35
CA ARG A 120 -10.26 -0.99 10.75
C ARG A 120 -10.30 -1.29 9.26
N PHE A 121 -9.22 -1.01 8.53
CA PHE A 121 -9.11 -1.37 7.12
C PHE A 121 -9.06 -2.89 6.92
N ASN A 122 -8.43 -3.60 7.86
CA ASN A 122 -8.30 -5.05 7.82
C ASN A 122 -9.56 -5.79 8.35
N LEU A 123 -10.42 -5.13 9.14
CA LEU A 123 -11.65 -5.72 9.72
C LEU A 123 -12.57 -6.44 8.72
N PRO A 124 -12.83 -5.94 7.49
CA PRO A 124 -13.60 -6.68 6.50
C PRO A 124 -12.98 -8.04 6.18
N TYR A 125 -11.66 -8.11 6.02
CA TYR A 125 -10.92 -9.36 5.82
C TYR A 125 -10.94 -10.25 7.07
N THR A 126 -10.87 -9.66 8.27
CA THR A 126 -10.93 -10.41 9.53
C THR A 126 -12.32 -10.94 9.81
N GLY A 127 -13.38 -10.24 9.41
CA GLY A 127 -14.77 -10.66 9.59
C GLY A 127 -15.12 -11.91 8.78
N ASP A 128 -14.60 -12.02 7.56
CA ASP A 128 -14.79 -13.23 6.76
C ASP A 128 -13.92 -14.39 7.24
N ILE A 129 -12.70 -14.12 7.72
CA ILE A 129 -11.88 -15.12 8.44
C ILE A 129 -12.55 -15.55 9.75
N LEU A 130 -13.14 -14.63 10.51
CA LEU A 130 -13.85 -14.91 11.76
C LEU A 130 -15.11 -15.75 11.50
N LYS A 131 -15.86 -15.50 10.42
CA LYS A 131 -16.97 -16.38 10.02
C LYS A 131 -16.49 -17.78 9.67
N VAL A 132 -15.38 -17.90 8.93
CA VAL A 132 -14.77 -19.20 8.60
C VAL A 132 -14.27 -19.92 9.87
N LEU A 133 -13.62 -19.20 10.78
CA LEU A 133 -13.12 -19.73 12.06
C LEU A 133 -14.26 -20.06 13.04
N ASP A 134 -15.34 -19.30 13.06
CA ASP A 134 -16.53 -19.57 13.86
C ASP A 134 -17.30 -20.81 13.38
N SER A 135 -17.17 -21.14 12.09
CA SER A 135 -17.78 -22.32 11.47
C SER A 135 -16.87 -23.57 11.47
N GLY A 136 -15.64 -23.49 11.98
CA GLY A 136 -14.65 -24.57 11.88
C GLY A 136 -13.91 -24.91 13.19
N PRO A 137 -13.18 -26.04 13.23
CA PRO A 137 -12.53 -26.56 14.45
C PRO A 137 -11.34 -25.71 14.95
N LEU A 138 -10.98 -24.64 14.25
CA LEU A 138 -9.79 -23.81 14.54
C LEU A 138 -10.09 -22.60 15.45
N LYS A 139 -11.34 -22.40 15.88
CA LYS A 139 -11.78 -21.29 16.74
C LYS A 139 -10.93 -21.13 18.02
N GLN A 140 -10.61 -22.26 18.66
CA GLN A 140 -9.86 -22.25 19.92
C GLN A 140 -8.40 -21.78 19.73
N SER A 141 -7.77 -22.15 18.62
CA SER A 141 -6.39 -21.75 18.28
C SER A 141 -6.31 -20.26 17.95
N TYR A 142 -7.34 -19.69 17.35
CA TYR A 142 -7.39 -18.26 17.02
C TYR A 142 -7.53 -17.36 18.26
N ILE A 143 -8.41 -17.74 19.20
CA ILE A 143 -8.56 -17.03 20.48
C ILE A 143 -7.22 -17.00 21.23
N PHE A 144 -6.52 -18.14 21.24
CA PHE A 144 -5.20 -18.25 21.86
C PHE A 144 -4.15 -17.35 21.19
N LEU A 145 -4.13 -17.27 19.85
CA LEU A 145 -3.22 -16.38 19.12
C LEU A 145 -3.53 -14.91 19.37
N GLN A 146 -4.80 -14.49 19.40
CA GLN A 146 -5.17 -13.12 19.73
C GLN A 146 -4.71 -12.70 21.14
N ASP A 147 -4.86 -13.59 22.12
CA ASP A 147 -4.41 -13.34 23.49
C ASP A 147 -2.88 -13.31 23.59
N ALA A 148 -2.18 -14.10 22.76
CA ALA A 148 -0.73 -14.05 22.66
C ALA A 148 -0.24 -12.73 22.04
N PHE A 149 -0.85 -12.25 20.95
CA PHE A 149 -0.49 -10.97 20.31
C PHE A 149 -0.76 -9.76 21.22
N LYS A 150 -1.80 -9.80 22.06
CA LYS A 150 -2.06 -8.76 23.07
C LYS A 150 -1.01 -8.74 24.19
N LYS A 151 -0.39 -9.89 24.51
CA LYS A 151 0.64 -10.00 25.56
C LYS A 151 2.04 -9.62 25.09
N VAL A 152 2.30 -9.60 23.78
CA VAL A 152 3.63 -9.30 23.20
C VAL A 152 3.81 -7.80 22.88
N ARG A 153 2.75 -6.99 22.95
CA ARG A 153 2.88 -5.52 22.97
C ARG A 153 3.33 -5.07 24.37
N ILE A 154 4.64 -5.12 24.60
CA ILE A 154 5.37 -4.34 25.63
C ILE A 154 5.94 -3.10 24.94
#